data_AF-A0A846QFA0-F1
#
_entry.id   AF-A0A846QFA0-F1
#
_cell.length_a   1.000
_cell.length_b   1.000
_cell.length_c   1.000
_cell.angle_alpha   90.00
_cell.angle_beta   90.00
_cell.angle_gamma   90.00
#
_symmetry.space_group_name_H-M   'P 1'
#
loop_
_entity.id
_entity.type
_entity.pdbx_description
1 polymer ?
#
loop_
_entity_poly.entity_id
_entity_poly.type
_entity_poly.pdbx_seq_one_letter_code
_entity_poly.pdbx_strand_id
1 'polypeptide(L)'
;MAHESTPHAQSPAPGRERPTLDPRVRVLLAFSYGLVVLHSGTLGLAVILGALCAVALAVTRTHPTDRSVFKACAAFVGLWVGIKTGVDMWSGIAPTQALMGGGILGMRLFALMLIGLCLALSASPRTMGTALAWMLRPILRGKAWIVALAMALMIHFLPLTWQVFTRVRHTMALRASNLPLRSRIMLFPQAAMRALSLKTWNQTVAIAARGLDRESAWQTRFPLNAAHWALGALLILVGCVLARL
;
A
#
# COMPACT_ATOMS: atom_id res chain seq x y z
N MET A 1 13.95 21.89 -49.99
CA MET A 1 13.32 20.68 -49.43
C MET A 1 14.38 19.96 -48.60
N ALA A 2 14.45 20.27 -47.30
CA ALA A 2 15.38 19.65 -46.37
C ALA A 2 14.60 18.68 -45.49
N HIS A 3 15.01 17.41 -45.51
CA HIS A 3 14.46 16.34 -44.69
C HIS A 3 14.95 16.51 -43.26
N GLU A 4 14.09 16.98 -42.35
CA GLU A 4 14.31 16.92 -40.91
C GLU A 4 14.14 15.46 -40.46
N SER A 5 15.26 14.76 -40.32
CA SER A 5 15.33 13.46 -39.65
C SER A 5 15.05 13.66 -38.16
N THR A 6 13.84 13.28 -37.74
CA THR A 6 13.46 13.20 -36.33
C THR A 6 14.35 12.18 -35.60
N PRO A 7 15.02 12.55 -34.50
CA PRO A 7 15.81 11.60 -33.73
C PRO A 7 14.87 10.59 -33.08
N HIS A 8 15.05 9.31 -33.42
CA HIS A 8 14.44 8.18 -32.73
C HIS A 8 14.70 8.31 -31.23
N ALA A 9 13.62 8.50 -30.47
CA ALA A 9 13.62 8.43 -29.02
C ALA A 9 14.26 7.11 -28.59
N GLN A 10 15.46 7.21 -28.02
CA GLN A 10 16.15 6.10 -27.37
C GLN A 10 15.20 5.50 -26.33
N SER A 11 14.82 4.23 -26.52
CA SER A 11 14.17 3.46 -25.49
C SER A 11 15.07 3.45 -24.25
N PRO A 12 14.56 3.77 -23.05
CA PRO A 12 15.37 3.71 -21.84
C PRO A 12 15.92 2.29 -21.70
N ALA A 13 17.24 2.18 -21.59
CA ALA A 13 17.93 0.92 -21.34
C ALA A 13 17.25 0.17 -20.18
N PRO A 14 17.06 -1.16 -20.25
CA PRO A 14 16.52 -1.93 -19.14
C PRO A 14 17.47 -1.75 -17.96
N GLY A 15 17.06 -0.91 -17.00
CA GLY A 15 17.77 -0.71 -15.77
C GLY A 15 18.01 -2.08 -15.15
N ARG A 16 19.24 -2.34 -14.70
CA ARG A 16 19.60 -3.52 -13.90
C ARG A 16 18.57 -3.68 -12.78
N GLU A 17 17.56 -4.50 -13.01
CA GLU A 17 16.61 -4.89 -11.98
C GLU A 17 17.43 -5.68 -10.97
N ARG A 18 17.69 -5.06 -9.80
CA ARG A 18 18.20 -5.81 -8.65
C ARG A 18 17.30 -7.04 -8.48
N PRO A 19 17.83 -8.20 -8.07
CA PRO A 19 17.03 -9.36 -7.74
C PRO A 19 16.08 -8.96 -6.61
N THR A 20 14.88 -8.54 -6.98
CA THR A 20 13.85 -8.14 -6.04
C THR A 20 13.09 -9.42 -5.73
N LEU A 21 13.01 -9.74 -4.44
CA LEU A 21 12.21 -10.86 -3.95
C LEU A 21 10.86 -10.92 -4.66
N ASP A 22 10.41 -12.11 -5.06
CA ASP A 22 9.14 -12.30 -5.77
C ASP A 22 8.00 -11.54 -5.02
N PRO A 23 7.26 -10.64 -5.69
CA PRO A 23 6.17 -9.89 -5.08
C PRO A 23 5.14 -10.77 -4.36
N ARG A 24 4.91 -12.00 -4.85
CA ARG A 24 4.00 -12.97 -4.22
C ARG A 24 4.50 -13.38 -2.84
N VAL A 25 5.80 -13.67 -2.74
CA VAL A 25 6.44 -14.05 -1.48
C VAL A 25 6.40 -12.88 -0.49
N ARG A 26 6.59 -11.64 -0.95
CA ARG A 26 6.48 -10.45 -0.07
C ARG A 26 5.08 -10.24 0.50
N VAL A 27 4.05 -10.39 -0.33
CA VAL A 27 2.65 -10.27 0.13
C VAL A 27 2.33 -11.41 1.11
N LEU A 28 2.74 -12.64 0.82
CA LEU A 28 2.58 -13.78 1.72
C LEU A 28 3.31 -13.56 3.05
N LEU A 29 4.56 -13.09 3.01
CA LEU A 29 5.34 -12.75 4.19
C LEU A 29 4.66 -11.66 5.02
N ALA A 30 4.20 -10.57 4.40
CA ALA A 30 3.51 -9.51 5.11
C ALA A 30 2.24 -10.02 5.80
N PHE A 31 1.46 -10.86 5.10
CA PHE A 31 0.25 -11.46 5.66
C PHE A 31 0.57 -12.43 6.80
N SER A 32 1.54 -13.34 6.62
CA SER A 32 1.93 -14.31 7.64
C SER A 32 2.51 -13.63 8.88
N TYR A 33 3.37 -12.63 8.71
CA TYR A 33 3.93 -11.88 9.84
C TYR A 33 2.86 -11.05 10.56
N GLY A 34 1.86 -10.55 9.85
CA GLY A 34 0.68 -9.95 10.47
C GLY A 34 0.00 -10.92 11.45
N LEU A 35 -0.22 -12.18 11.05
CA LEU A 35 -0.81 -13.21 11.92
C LEU A 35 0.12 -13.63 13.06
N VAL A 36 1.41 -13.77 12.79
CA VAL A 36 2.44 -14.11 13.79
C VAL A 36 2.50 -13.04 14.88
N VAL A 37 2.50 -11.75 14.53
CA VAL A 37 2.50 -10.63 15.48
C VAL A 37 1.26 -10.63 16.39
N LEU A 38 0.11 -11.11 15.90
CA LEU A 38 -1.11 -11.21 16.70
C LEU A 38 -1.03 -12.32 17.75
N HIS A 39 -0.35 -13.42 17.44
CA HIS A 39 -0.23 -14.58 18.33
C HIS A 39 1.07 -14.61 19.14
N SER A 40 2.03 -13.74 18.84
CA SER A 40 3.33 -13.76 19.50
C SER A 40 3.26 -13.31 20.96
N GLY A 41 4.06 -13.99 21.79
CA GLY A 41 4.42 -13.54 23.13
C GLY A 41 5.25 -12.25 23.11
N THR A 42 5.49 -11.68 24.28
CA THR A 42 6.18 -10.38 24.44
C THR A 42 7.64 -10.44 23.94
N LEU A 43 8.36 -11.53 24.23
CA LEU A 43 9.75 -11.71 23.82
C LEU A 43 9.86 -11.91 22.32
N GLY A 44 9.05 -12.81 21.74
CA GLY A 44 8.96 -12.99 20.30
C GLY A 44 8.63 -11.69 19.56
N LEU A 45 7.68 -10.92 20.08
CA LEU A 45 7.30 -9.63 19.51
C LEU A 45 8.45 -8.62 19.51
N ALA A 46 9.24 -8.54 20.59
CA ALA A 46 10.38 -7.64 20.68
C ALA A 46 11.45 -7.97 19.62
N VAL A 47 11.75 -9.26 19.42
CA VAL A 47 12.71 -9.71 18.39
C VAL A 47 12.20 -9.40 16.99
N ILE A 48 10.93 -9.71 16.71
CA ILE A 48 10.29 -9.40 15.41
C ILE A 48 10.32 -7.89 15.15
N LEU A 49 10.02 -7.08 16.17
CA LEU A 49 10.02 -5.63 16.05
C LEU A 49 11.42 -5.08 15.76
N GLY A 50 12.44 -5.60 16.45
CA GLY A 50 13.84 -5.24 16.19
C GLY A 50 14.25 -5.54 14.76
N ALA A 51 13.90 -6.73 14.24
CA ALA A 51 14.16 -7.11 12.85
C ALA A 51 13.40 -6.21 11.86
N LEU A 52 12.12 -5.92 12.10
CA LEU A 52 11.32 -5.02 11.25
C LEU A 52 11.86 -3.59 11.25
N CYS A 53 12.31 -3.08 12.40
CA CYS A 53 12.98 -1.79 12.48
C CYS A 53 14.26 -1.76 11.64
N ALA A 54 15.10 -2.80 11.72
CA ALA A 54 16.32 -2.88 10.92
C ALA A 54 16.01 -2.89 9.40
N VAL A 55 14.99 -3.64 8.98
CA VAL A 55 14.52 -3.66 7.59
C VAL A 55 13.96 -2.30 7.18
N ALA A 56 13.10 -1.68 7.99
CA ALA A 56 12.52 -0.37 7.71
C ALA A 56 13.61 0.71 7.59
N LEU A 57 14.64 0.68 8.43
CA LEU A 57 15.79 1.58 8.35
C LEU A 57 16.61 1.35 7.07
N ALA A 58 16.82 0.09 6.67
CA ALA A 58 17.51 -0.23 5.42
C ALA A 58 16.73 0.27 4.19
N VAL A 59 15.41 0.08 4.18
CA VAL A 59 14.53 0.51 3.08
C VAL A 59 14.42 2.03 3.01
N THR A 60 14.24 2.71 4.14
CA THR A 60 14.12 4.18 4.18
C THR A 60 15.41 4.91 3.83
N ARG A 61 16.58 4.30 4.04
CA ARG A 61 17.86 4.80 3.49
C ARG A 61 17.90 4.83 1.98
N THR A 62 17.22 3.89 1.33
CA THR A 62 17.12 3.83 -0.15
C THR A 62 15.98 4.66 -0.70
N HIS A 63 14.90 4.83 0.06
CA HIS A 63 13.73 5.61 -0.30
C HIS A 63 13.38 6.58 0.84
N PRO A 64 13.86 7.84 0.79
CA PRO A 64 13.62 8.79 1.87
C PRO A 64 12.12 9.00 2.04
N THR A 65 11.63 8.59 3.21
CA THR A 65 10.23 8.74 3.60
C THR A 65 10.08 10.03 4.39
N ASP A 66 8.98 10.75 4.17
CA ASP A 66 8.70 11.97 4.90
C ASP A 66 8.53 11.69 6.41
N ARG A 67 9.12 12.55 7.26
CA ARG A 67 9.00 12.50 8.72
C ARG A 67 7.53 12.61 9.16
N SER A 68 6.66 13.21 8.34
CA SER A 68 5.22 13.29 8.60
C SER A 68 4.57 11.90 8.76
N VAL A 69 5.01 10.90 7.99
CA VAL A 69 4.50 9.53 8.04
C VAL A 69 4.82 8.89 9.40
N PHE A 70 6.06 9.03 9.86
CA PHE A 70 6.47 8.52 11.18
C PHE A 70 5.72 9.19 12.32
N LYS A 71 5.49 10.52 12.23
CA LYS A 71 4.68 11.25 13.21
C LYS A 71 3.24 10.75 13.23
N ALA A 72 2.64 10.52 12.06
CA ALA A 72 1.29 9.98 11.97
C ALA A 72 1.19 8.56 12.57
N CYS A 73 2.15 7.69 12.29
CA CYS A 73 2.23 6.35 12.89
C CYS A 73 2.38 6.43 14.42
N ALA A 74 3.28 7.27 14.93
CA ALA A 74 3.49 7.44 16.36
C ALA A 74 2.25 8.01 17.06
N ALA A 75 1.59 9.00 16.46
CA ALA A 75 0.34 9.57 16.97
C ALA A 75 -0.79 8.53 17.01
N PHE A 76 -0.92 7.72 15.95
CA PHE A 76 -1.91 6.64 15.90
C PHE A 76 -1.68 5.59 17.00
N VAL A 77 -0.44 5.12 17.15
CA VAL A 77 -0.09 4.13 18.19
C VAL A 77 -0.31 4.73 19.58
N GLY A 78 0.21 5.94 19.84
CA GLY A 78 0.07 6.61 21.13
C GLY A 78 -1.39 6.83 21.55
N LEU A 79 -2.24 7.25 20.60
CA LEU A 79 -3.67 7.42 20.83
C LEU A 79 -4.32 6.09 21.26
N TRP A 80 -4.08 5.01 20.54
CA TRP A 80 -4.68 3.71 20.84
C TRP A 80 -4.17 3.08 22.13
N VAL A 81 -2.87 3.22 22.42
CA VAL A 81 -2.29 2.78 23.69
C VAL A 81 -2.91 3.56 24.86
N GLY A 82 -3.05 4.88 24.71
CA GLY A 82 -3.69 5.73 25.71
C GLY A 82 -5.14 5.33 25.97
N ILE A 83 -5.92 5.12 24.89
CA ILE A 83 -7.31 4.66 24.99
C ILE A 83 -7.39 3.31 25.72
N LYS A 84 -6.59 2.32 25.30
CA LYS A 84 -6.59 0.98 25.92
C LYS A 84 -6.25 1.06 27.41
N THR A 85 -5.18 1.78 27.75
CA THR A 85 -4.72 1.91 29.14
C THR A 85 -5.77 2.63 29.98
N GLY A 86 -6.40 3.69 29.46
CA GLY A 86 -7.47 4.41 30.15
C GLY A 86 -8.71 3.53 30.39
N VAL A 87 -9.10 2.72 29.41
CA VAL A 87 -10.20 1.75 29.55
C VAL A 87 -9.87 0.67 30.59
N ASP A 88 -8.64 0.17 30.63
CA ASP A 88 -8.21 -0.83 31.60
C ASP A 88 -8.18 -0.27 33.04
N MET A 89 -7.70 0.95 33.21
CA MET A 89 -7.73 1.62 34.51
C MET A 89 -9.17 1.90 34.96
N TRP A 90 -10.05 2.29 34.03
CA TRP A 90 -11.48 2.48 34.32
C TRP A 90 -12.17 1.17 34.74
N SER A 91 -11.76 0.04 34.18
CA SER A 91 -12.31 -1.27 34.53
C SER A 91 -11.75 -1.85 35.85
N GLY A 92 -10.91 -1.09 36.56
CA GLY A 92 -10.37 -1.47 37.87
C GLY A 92 -9.11 -2.32 37.81
N ILE A 93 -8.44 -2.42 36.65
CA ILE A 93 -7.16 -3.12 36.52
C ILE A 93 -6.05 -2.27 37.16
N ALA A 94 -5.13 -2.93 37.86
CA ALA A 94 -3.98 -2.25 38.49
C ALA A 94 -3.18 -1.43 37.45
N PRO A 95 -2.74 -0.20 37.77
CA PRO A 95 -2.07 0.68 36.80
C PRO A 95 -0.87 0.06 36.10
N THR A 96 -0.10 -0.77 36.81
CA THR A 96 1.06 -1.48 36.25
C THR A 96 0.65 -2.50 35.18
N GLN A 97 -0.43 -3.26 35.42
CA GLN A 97 -0.96 -4.25 34.49
C GLN A 97 -1.63 -3.58 33.28
N ALA A 98 -2.36 -2.48 33.51
CA ALA A 98 -2.95 -1.67 32.44
C ALA A 98 -1.86 -1.10 31.52
N LEU A 99 -0.77 -0.57 32.08
CA LEU A 99 0.35 -0.04 31.31
C LEU A 99 1.07 -1.14 30.51
N MET A 100 1.29 -2.32 31.10
CA MET A 100 1.87 -3.47 30.39
C MET A 100 0.98 -3.93 29.22
N GLY A 101 -0.33 -4.03 29.44
CA GLY A 101 -1.30 -4.39 28.39
C GLY A 101 -1.32 -3.37 27.25
N GLY A 102 -1.33 -2.08 27.59
CA GLY A 102 -1.20 -0.99 26.62
C GLY A 102 0.12 -1.04 25.84
N GLY A 103 1.24 -1.31 26.53
CA GLY A 103 2.56 -1.44 25.90
C GLY A 103 2.63 -2.58 24.88
N ILE A 104 2.08 -3.74 25.21
CA ILE A 104 2.01 -4.89 24.29
C ILE A 104 1.16 -4.55 23.06
N LEU A 105 0.00 -3.91 23.25
CA LEU A 105 -0.82 -3.43 22.13
C LEU A 105 -0.05 -2.44 21.25
N GLY A 106 0.67 -1.50 21.88
CA GLY A 106 1.50 -0.53 21.20
C GLY A 106 2.56 -1.17 20.31
N MET A 107 3.30 -2.15 20.85
CA MET A 107 4.29 -2.91 20.09
C MET A 107 3.66 -3.66 18.89
N ARG A 108 2.49 -4.28 19.07
CA ARG A 108 1.77 -4.97 17.99
C ARG A 108 1.33 -4.00 16.89
N LEU A 109 0.71 -2.89 17.26
CA LEU A 109 0.28 -1.87 16.30
C LEU A 109 1.48 -1.28 15.54
N PHE A 110 2.58 -1.01 16.25
CA PHE A 110 3.79 -0.49 15.63
C PHE A 110 4.42 -1.50 14.67
N ALA A 111 4.50 -2.78 15.04
CA ALA A 111 4.95 -3.84 14.14
C ALA A 111 4.09 -3.93 12.87
N LEU A 112 2.76 -3.91 13.01
CA LEU A 112 1.84 -3.93 11.87
C LEU A 112 2.02 -2.72 10.94
N MET A 113 2.23 -1.53 11.51
CA MET A 113 2.53 -0.33 10.74
C MET A 113 3.86 -0.44 10.00
N LEU A 114 4.91 -0.98 10.62
CA LEU A 114 6.20 -1.22 9.96
C LEU A 114 6.10 -2.25 8.84
N ILE A 115 5.33 -3.33 9.01
CA ILE A 115 5.07 -4.30 7.95
C ILE A 115 4.39 -3.61 6.76
N GLY A 116 3.34 -2.82 7.03
CA GLY A 116 2.63 -2.06 6.00
C GLY A 116 3.54 -1.06 5.28
N LEU A 117 4.38 -0.34 6.02
CA LEU A 117 5.34 0.63 5.48
C LEU A 117 6.40 -0.06 4.61
N CYS A 118 7.00 -1.15 5.10
CA CYS A 118 7.97 -1.93 4.33
C CYS A 118 7.35 -2.49 3.06
N LEU A 119 6.10 -2.96 3.12
CA LEU A 119 5.39 -3.43 1.95
C LEU A 119 5.16 -2.28 0.95
N ALA A 120 4.65 -1.14 1.42
CA ALA A 120 4.38 0.05 0.60
C ALA A 120 5.64 0.61 -0.10
N LEU A 121 6.79 0.59 0.58
CA LEU A 121 8.05 1.09 0.04
C LEU A 121 8.76 0.08 -0.88
N SER A 122 8.52 -1.23 -0.69
CA SER A 122 9.27 -2.27 -1.41
C SER A 122 8.65 -2.69 -2.74
N ALA A 123 7.34 -2.49 -2.95
CA ALA A 123 6.66 -2.96 -4.15
C ALA A 123 5.87 -1.86 -4.87
N SER A 124 5.98 -1.86 -6.21
CA SER A 124 5.12 -1.02 -7.05
C SER A 124 3.65 -1.44 -6.85
N PRO A 125 2.71 -0.50 -6.71
CA PRO A 125 1.30 -0.82 -6.51
C PRO A 125 0.75 -1.77 -7.59
N ARG A 126 1.24 -1.66 -8.83
CA ARG A 126 0.88 -2.57 -9.94
C ARG A 126 1.30 -4.02 -9.66
N THR A 127 2.51 -4.22 -9.14
CA THR A 127 3.03 -5.56 -8.79
C THR A 127 2.28 -6.18 -7.62
N MET A 128 1.85 -5.37 -6.63
CA MET A 128 0.97 -5.81 -5.56
C MET A 128 -0.39 -6.25 -6.10
N GLY A 129 -1.00 -5.48 -7.02
CA GLY A 129 -2.27 -5.84 -7.63
C GLY A 129 -2.23 -7.18 -8.37
N THR A 130 -1.14 -7.47 -9.08
CA THR A 130 -0.95 -8.77 -9.74
C THR A 130 -0.69 -9.91 -8.76
N ALA A 131 0.06 -9.66 -7.68
CA ALA A 131 0.30 -10.66 -6.64
C ALA A 131 -0.98 -10.99 -5.86
N LEU A 132 -1.79 -9.97 -5.55
CA LEU A 132 -3.08 -10.13 -4.89
C LEU A 132 -4.06 -10.91 -5.77
N ALA A 133 -4.14 -10.59 -7.06
CA ALA A 133 -4.97 -11.33 -8.01
C ALA A 133 -4.56 -12.81 -8.11
N TRP A 134 -3.27 -13.13 -8.03
CA TRP A 134 -2.80 -14.51 -7.95
C TRP A 134 -3.28 -15.20 -6.66
N MET A 135 -3.16 -14.53 -5.52
CA MET A 135 -3.59 -15.05 -4.21
C MET A 135 -5.12 -15.23 -4.12
N LEU A 136 -5.89 -14.40 -4.83
CA LEU A 136 -7.35 -14.46 -4.92
C LEU A 136 -7.85 -15.45 -5.97
N ARG A 137 -6.97 -15.99 -6.83
CA ARG A 137 -7.31 -16.96 -7.87
C ARG A 137 -8.03 -18.23 -7.38
N PRO A 138 -7.68 -18.87 -6.25
CA PRO A 138 -8.46 -20.02 -5.75
C PRO A 138 -9.92 -19.68 -5.43
N ILE A 139 -10.18 -18.44 -4.99
CA ILE A 139 -11.52 -17.99 -4.57
C ILE A 139 -12.32 -17.49 -5.77
N LEU A 140 -11.72 -16.60 -6.59
CA LEU A 140 -12.39 -15.92 -7.71
C LEU A 140 -12.25 -16.64 -9.06
N ARG A 141 -11.49 -17.75 -9.11
CA ARG A 141 -11.24 -18.57 -10.31
C ARG A 141 -10.88 -17.70 -11.52
N GLY A 142 -11.58 -17.87 -12.64
CA GLY A 142 -11.37 -17.13 -13.90
C GLY A 142 -11.70 -15.64 -13.83
N LYS A 143 -12.21 -15.10 -12.71
CA LYS A 143 -12.50 -13.67 -12.53
C LYS A 143 -11.38 -12.91 -11.81
N ALA A 144 -10.30 -13.58 -11.41
CA ALA A 144 -9.21 -12.94 -10.66
C ALA A 144 -8.54 -11.78 -11.41
N TRP A 145 -8.52 -11.81 -12.74
CA TRP A 145 -7.98 -10.73 -13.57
C TRP A 145 -8.78 -9.43 -13.44
N ILE A 146 -10.08 -9.49 -13.14
CA ILE A 146 -10.92 -8.31 -12.91
C ILE A 146 -10.42 -7.54 -11.68
N VAL A 147 -9.98 -8.25 -10.63
CA VAL A 147 -9.41 -7.63 -9.42
C VAL A 147 -8.07 -6.97 -9.75
N ALA A 148 -7.21 -7.60 -10.55
CA ALA A 148 -5.95 -7.01 -10.99
C ALA A 148 -6.19 -5.71 -11.78
N LEU A 149 -7.14 -5.75 -12.72
CA LEU A 149 -7.55 -4.59 -13.53
C LEU A 149 -8.10 -3.49 -12.64
N ALA A 150 -9.05 -3.79 -11.74
CA ALA A 150 -9.65 -2.82 -10.83
C ALA A 150 -8.61 -2.16 -9.92
N MET A 151 -7.67 -2.94 -9.37
CA MET A 151 -6.58 -2.41 -8.55
C MET A 151 -5.65 -1.51 -9.38
N ALA A 152 -5.23 -1.94 -10.57
CA ALA A 152 -4.40 -1.12 -11.45
C ALA A 152 -5.11 0.18 -11.83
N LEU A 153 -6.42 0.12 -12.07
CA LEU A 153 -7.26 1.27 -12.32
C LEU A 153 -7.27 2.19 -11.09
N MET A 154 -7.58 1.66 -9.90
CA MET A 154 -7.63 2.44 -8.66
C MET A 154 -6.30 3.16 -8.38
N ILE A 155 -5.18 2.46 -8.49
CA ILE A 155 -3.83 3.00 -8.32
C ILE A 155 -3.58 4.17 -9.29
N HIS A 156 -4.03 4.05 -10.54
CA HIS A 156 -3.86 5.10 -11.54
C HIS A 156 -4.84 6.27 -11.32
N PHE A 157 -6.09 5.98 -10.95
CA PHE A 157 -7.14 6.98 -10.80
C PHE A 157 -7.04 7.78 -9.51
N LEU A 158 -6.44 7.24 -8.45
CA LEU A 158 -6.30 7.94 -7.16
C LEU A 158 -5.51 9.26 -7.27
N PRO A 159 -4.28 9.29 -7.84
CA PRO A 159 -3.57 10.56 -8.05
C PRO A 159 -4.29 11.46 -9.06
N LEU A 160 -4.92 10.88 -10.09
CA LEU A 160 -5.69 11.62 -11.08
C LEU A 160 -6.91 12.33 -10.47
N THR A 161 -7.56 11.69 -9.50
CA THR A 161 -8.71 12.21 -8.76
C THR A 161 -8.27 13.37 -7.88
N TRP A 162 -7.14 13.22 -7.18
CA TRP A 162 -6.53 14.31 -6.41
C TRP A 162 -6.22 15.52 -7.29
N GLN A 163 -5.60 15.31 -8.45
CA GLN A 163 -5.32 16.38 -9.42
C GLN A 163 -6.59 17.06 -9.96
N VAL A 164 -7.68 16.32 -10.15
CA VAL A 164 -8.96 16.92 -10.56
C VAL A 164 -9.50 17.80 -9.43
N PHE A 165 -9.52 17.31 -8.20
CA PHE A 165 -10.00 18.09 -7.05
C PHE A 165 -9.18 19.36 -6.84
N THR A 166 -7.84 19.28 -6.91
CA THR A 166 -6.98 20.47 -6.77
C THR A 166 -7.20 21.47 -7.90
N ARG A 167 -7.32 21.01 -9.15
CA ARG A 167 -7.63 21.88 -10.30
C ARG A 167 -9.01 22.53 -10.17
N VAL A 168 -10.05 21.77 -9.82
CA VAL A 168 -11.40 22.32 -9.61
C VAL A 168 -11.37 23.35 -8.49
N ARG A 169 -10.72 23.04 -7.35
CA ARG A 169 -10.56 23.99 -6.25
C ARG A 169 -9.85 25.28 -6.69
N HIS A 170 -8.78 25.16 -7.47
CA HIS A 170 -8.01 26.30 -7.97
C HIS A 170 -8.82 27.13 -8.97
N THR A 171 -9.47 26.49 -9.94
CA THR A 171 -10.35 27.16 -10.91
C THR A 171 -11.51 27.88 -10.21
N MET A 172 -12.12 27.28 -9.19
CA MET A 172 -13.15 27.94 -8.39
C MET A 172 -12.60 29.10 -7.55
N ALA A 173 -11.38 28.99 -7.03
CA ALA A 173 -10.76 30.11 -6.32
C ALA A 173 -10.52 31.31 -7.25
N LEU A 174 -10.18 31.06 -8.51
CA LEU A 174 -9.94 32.11 -9.52
C LEU A 174 -11.21 32.67 -10.15
N ARG A 175 -12.22 31.83 -10.43
CA ARG A 175 -13.44 32.25 -11.17
C ARG A 175 -14.66 32.50 -10.29
N ALA A 176 -14.66 32.00 -9.07
CA ALA A 176 -15.80 32.02 -8.17
C ALA A 176 -15.44 32.57 -6.77
N SER A 177 -14.47 33.49 -6.71
CA SER A 177 -14.08 34.18 -5.47
C SER A 177 -15.23 34.92 -4.81
N ASN A 178 -16.17 35.43 -5.63
CA ASN A 178 -17.29 36.27 -5.18
C ASN A 178 -18.58 35.47 -4.91
N LEU A 179 -18.56 34.13 -5.00
CA LEU A 179 -19.75 33.32 -4.72
C LEU A 179 -19.90 33.03 -3.23
N PRO A 180 -21.14 32.98 -2.71
CA PRO A 180 -21.40 32.58 -1.33
C PRO A 180 -20.95 31.12 -1.10
N LEU A 181 -20.48 30.84 0.12
CA LEU A 181 -19.89 29.56 0.50
C LEU A 181 -20.83 28.36 0.20
N ARG A 182 -22.14 28.55 0.38
CA ARG A 182 -23.16 27.53 0.11
C ARG A 182 -23.18 27.08 -1.36
N SER A 183 -23.18 28.04 -2.29
CA SER A 183 -23.12 27.74 -3.73
C SER A 183 -21.79 27.09 -4.10
N ARG A 184 -20.69 27.51 -3.47
CA ARG A 184 -19.36 26.93 -3.67
C ARG A 184 -19.31 25.45 -3.25
N ILE A 185 -19.90 25.11 -2.11
CA ILE A 185 -19.97 23.73 -1.61
C ILE A 185 -20.82 22.83 -2.54
N MET A 186 -21.86 23.37 -3.17
CA MET A 186 -22.68 22.61 -4.13
C MET A 186 -22.02 22.46 -5.51
N LEU A 187 -21.36 23.51 -6.01
CA LEU A 187 -20.71 23.52 -7.33
C LEU A 187 -19.46 22.64 -7.39
N PHE A 188 -18.71 22.56 -6.29
CA PHE A 188 -17.48 21.78 -6.22
C PHE A 188 -17.66 20.29 -6.60
N PRO A 189 -18.53 19.51 -5.93
CA PRO A 189 -18.73 18.11 -6.25
C PRO A 189 -19.29 17.91 -7.66
N GLN A 190 -20.17 18.80 -8.14
CA GLN A 190 -20.70 18.72 -9.51
C GLN A 190 -19.59 18.87 -10.56
N ALA A 191 -18.73 19.89 -10.41
CA ALA A 191 -17.62 20.11 -11.33
C ALA A 191 -16.58 18.99 -11.26
N ALA A 192 -16.29 18.51 -10.05
CA ALA A 192 -15.39 17.37 -9.85
C ALA A 192 -15.94 16.09 -10.48
N MET A 193 -17.21 15.74 -10.23
CA MET A 193 -17.87 14.58 -10.82
C MET A 193 -17.87 14.65 -12.35
N ARG A 194 -18.23 15.80 -12.93
CA ARG A 194 -18.21 15.98 -14.39
C ARG A 194 -16.81 15.75 -14.97
N ALA A 195 -15.78 16.32 -14.35
CA ALA A 195 -14.40 16.15 -14.79
C ALA A 195 -13.90 14.70 -14.63
N LEU A 196 -14.29 14.03 -13.54
CA LEU A 196 -13.97 12.62 -13.31
C LEU A 196 -14.66 11.73 -14.34
N SER A 197 -15.95 11.90 -14.60
CA SER A 197 -16.71 11.13 -15.58
C SER A 197 -16.08 11.18 -16.98
N LEU A 198 -15.66 12.37 -17.43
CA LEU A 198 -15.00 12.53 -18.72
C LEU A 198 -13.66 11.77 -18.79
N LYS A 199 -12.86 11.83 -17.72
CA LYS A 199 -11.59 11.10 -17.65
C LYS A 199 -11.81 9.60 -17.59
N THR A 200 -12.79 9.14 -16.82
CA THR A 200 -13.17 7.73 -16.74
C THR A 200 -13.58 7.20 -18.11
N TRP A 201 -14.41 7.95 -18.85
CA TRP A 201 -14.81 7.58 -20.21
C TRP A 201 -13.60 7.40 -21.13
N ASN A 202 -12.71 8.41 -21.19
CA ASN A 202 -11.52 8.36 -22.03
C ASN A 202 -10.61 7.16 -21.69
N GLN A 203 -10.47 6.86 -20.40
CA GLN A 203 -9.66 5.73 -19.96
C GLN A 203 -10.30 4.39 -20.30
N THR A 204 -11.62 4.24 -20.15
CA THR A 204 -12.34 3.02 -20.53
C THR A 204 -12.18 2.75 -22.02
N VAL A 205 -12.33 3.78 -22.87
CA VAL A 205 -12.10 3.66 -24.32
C VAL A 205 -10.67 3.28 -24.62
N ALA A 206 -9.68 3.89 -23.94
CA ALA A 206 -8.27 3.56 -24.13
C ALA A 206 -7.92 2.13 -23.70
N ILE A 207 -8.53 1.62 -22.62
CA ILE A 207 -8.36 0.24 -22.15
C ILE A 207 -8.93 -0.75 -23.16
N ALA A 208 -10.15 -0.50 -23.65
CA ALA A 208 -10.81 -1.33 -24.66
C ALA A 208 -10.03 -1.32 -25.99
N ALA A 209 -9.59 -0.14 -26.45
CA ALA A 209 -8.80 -0.01 -27.69
C ALA A 209 -7.45 -0.74 -27.61
N ARG A 210 -6.86 -0.88 -26.41
CA ARG A 210 -5.63 -1.64 -26.17
C ARG A 210 -5.85 -3.13 -25.89
N GLY A 211 -7.10 -3.61 -25.91
CA GLY A 211 -7.45 -4.99 -25.59
C GLY A 211 -7.09 -5.41 -24.16
N LEU A 212 -6.97 -4.45 -23.24
CA LEU A 212 -6.62 -4.69 -21.83
C LEU A 212 -7.82 -5.14 -20.99
N ASP A 213 -9.00 -5.22 -21.59
CA ASP A 213 -10.26 -5.72 -21.05
C ASP A 213 -10.39 -7.24 -21.15
N ARG A 214 -9.37 -7.94 -21.66
CA ARG A 214 -9.36 -9.40 -21.85
C ARG A 214 -8.43 -10.10 -20.85
N GLU A 215 -8.81 -11.31 -20.43
CA GLU A 215 -8.00 -12.13 -19.50
C GLU A 215 -6.57 -12.39 -20.03
N SER A 216 -6.40 -12.57 -21.33
CA SER A 216 -5.10 -12.84 -21.96
C SER A 216 -4.06 -11.75 -21.70
N ALA A 217 -4.48 -10.48 -21.57
CA ALA A 217 -3.60 -9.35 -21.29
C ALA A 217 -3.04 -9.36 -19.85
N TRP A 218 -3.63 -10.15 -18.95
CA TRP A 218 -3.30 -10.20 -17.52
C TRP A 218 -2.65 -11.52 -17.11
N GLN A 219 -2.37 -12.41 -18.06
CA GLN A 219 -1.63 -13.65 -17.80
C GLN A 219 -0.16 -13.33 -17.50
N THR A 220 0.14 -13.17 -16.21
CA THR A 220 1.50 -12.94 -15.75
C THR A 220 2.23 -14.28 -15.62
N ARG A 221 3.18 -14.52 -16.51
CA ARG A 221 4.16 -15.61 -16.40
C ARG A 221 5.26 -15.16 -15.42
N PHE A 222 5.06 -15.42 -14.14
CA PHE A 222 6.13 -15.25 -13.16
C PHE A 222 7.04 -16.49 -13.23
N PRO A 223 8.34 -16.34 -13.51
CA PRO A 223 9.26 -17.46 -13.41
C PRO A 223 9.30 -17.92 -11.95
N LEU A 224 9.02 -19.20 -11.70
CA LEU A 224 9.10 -19.78 -10.37
C LEU A 224 10.57 -19.84 -9.95
N ASN A 225 10.98 -18.94 -9.07
CA ASN A 225 12.30 -19.01 -8.46
C ASN A 225 12.20 -19.73 -7.11
N ALA A 226 12.56 -21.02 -7.09
CA ALA A 226 12.47 -21.87 -5.90
C ALA A 226 13.24 -21.29 -4.70
N ALA A 227 14.35 -20.58 -4.93
CA ALA A 227 15.14 -19.96 -3.87
C ALA A 227 14.36 -18.87 -3.11
N HIS A 228 13.57 -18.04 -3.81
CA HIS A 228 12.74 -17.02 -3.16
C HIS A 228 11.64 -17.64 -2.31
N TRP A 229 11.05 -18.74 -2.76
CA TRP A 229 10.02 -19.46 -2.03
C TRP A 229 10.58 -20.19 -0.81
N ALA A 230 11.75 -20.83 -0.95
CA ALA A 230 12.45 -21.47 0.17
C ALA A 230 12.83 -20.46 1.26
N LEU A 231 13.38 -19.30 0.86
CA LEU A 231 13.70 -18.22 1.79
C LEU A 231 12.45 -17.65 2.45
N GLY A 232 11.37 -17.45 1.69
CA GLY A 232 10.08 -17.04 2.23
C GLY A 232 9.55 -18.03 3.28
N ALA A 233 9.55 -19.33 2.98
CA ALA A 233 9.12 -20.36 3.90
C ALA A 233 9.99 -20.42 5.17
N LEU A 234 11.31 -20.28 5.03
CA LEU A 234 12.24 -20.22 6.16
C LEU A 234 11.94 -19.04 7.08
N LEU A 235 11.72 -17.85 6.52
CA LEU A 235 11.38 -16.67 7.32
C LEU A 235 10.05 -16.84 8.07
N ILE A 236 9.04 -17.42 7.42
CA ILE A 236 7.75 -17.73 8.09
C ILE A 236 7.97 -18.70 9.24
N LEU A 237 8.76 -19.75 9.04
CA LEU A 237 9.05 -20.75 10.07
C LEU A 237 9.78 -20.11 11.25
N VAL A 238 10.80 -19.29 10.99
CA VAL A 238 11.52 -18.52 12.03
C VAL A 238 10.55 -17.61 12.79
N GLY A 239 9.67 -16.89 12.08
CA GLY A 239 8.64 -16.06 12.70
C GLY A 239 7.69 -16.86 13.60
N CYS A 240 7.24 -18.04 13.16
CA CYS A 240 6.38 -18.93 13.95
C CYS A 240 7.09 -19.48 15.19
N VAL A 241 8.38 -19.82 15.10
CA VAL A 241 9.19 -20.24 16.24
C VAL A 241 9.34 -19.09 17.23
N LEU A 242 9.65 -17.89 16.74
CA LEU A 242 9.75 -16.69 17.56
C LEU A 242 8.44 -16.33 18.25
N ALA A 243 7.28 -16.52 17.59
CA ALA A 243 5.99 -16.25 18.23
C ALA A 243 5.66 -17.18 19.41
N ARG A 244 6.32 -18.34 19.51
CA ARG A 244 6.15 -19.27 20.63
C ARG A 244 7.02 -18.95 21.84
N LEU A 245 7.95 -17.98 21.72
CA LEU A 245 8.80 -17.45 22.79
C LEU A 245 8.15 -16.25 23.48
#